data_AF-A0A1M3EE86-F1
#
_entry.id   AF-A0A1M3EE86-F1
#
_cell.length_a   1.000
_cell.length_b   1.000
_cell.length_c   1.000
_cell.angle_alpha   90.00
_cell.angle_beta   90.00
_cell.angle_gamma   90.00
#
_symmetry.space_group_name_H-M   'P 1'
#
loop_
_entity.id
_entity.type
_entity.pdbx_description
1 polymer ?
#
loop_
_entity_poly.entity_id
_entity_poly.type
_entity_poly.pdbx_seq_one_letter_code
_entity_poly.pdbx_strand_id
1 'polypeptide(L)'
;MLKKSILLLTVLLLARFASFAQPPAFNSFTAVTDSCFNVIGINSIVVSTYINNAGANTSVEVHWGDGSSDLLYNGGQGHFGSSHNYTSAGTYTIAAVLFNGTTAVDTMYKTVQSFCSMVMGYAYKRADNNCSRNPLTEPLINAPFSIEVRKAGIPVDTIQANGGFFKIINGADLTSVFSLHLLSTPNGTLAACPVSAYTFKFDTLDYATFDGFEFAFDCAPAVTGFDMSVTGSGFFRPVANSYIYIYPRNSACVGTNGVVTLNLSPKYSFSSANITPASVSGNTITWNLNNMSNTSTSEIYVTLDPVGTLSIGDTVMNTLSISPTTGDLNTANNTYAMIDSVRTSFDPNEKHVNPIGEIAQGALLTYTIHFENLGNDTAFNIHILDTLSAHVDPATFKVISSSHPLSTQLIHNGAINTLRFDFANILLADASAPNENKGFVTYQIKAKTGLAAGTEVNNTAHIYFDINPAVVTNTAKNRIPKNVSIRKTEGNKSINVYPNPANDQLYVEGLSEFKNVIIVNSLGQEVAQPKTTKSFLSIEHLAPGVYFLKATGKDGLYTQKFIKQ
;
A
#
# COMPACT_ATOMS: atom_id res chain seq x y z
N MET A 1 -37.36 33.34 -53.25
CA MET A 1 -36.31 32.33 -53.01
C MET A 1 -35.96 32.13 -51.52
N LEU A 2 -36.20 33.08 -50.61
CA LEU A 2 -35.76 32.99 -49.21
C LEU A 2 -36.53 32.00 -48.30
N LYS A 3 -37.80 31.68 -48.60
CA LYS A 3 -38.62 30.77 -47.77
C LYS A 3 -38.33 29.27 -47.98
N LYS A 4 -37.81 28.86 -49.15
CA LYS A 4 -37.44 27.46 -49.42
C LYS A 4 -36.07 27.08 -48.84
N SER A 5 -35.16 28.04 -48.71
CA SER A 5 -33.84 27.81 -48.12
C SER A 5 -33.87 27.68 -46.60
N ILE A 6 -34.79 28.37 -45.90
CA ILE A 6 -34.94 28.26 -44.43
C ILE A 6 -35.55 26.90 -44.03
N LEU A 7 -36.47 26.35 -44.84
CA LEU A 7 -37.07 25.04 -44.59
C LEU A 7 -36.08 23.89 -44.86
N LEU A 8 -35.22 24.02 -45.89
CA LEU A 8 -34.19 23.02 -46.18
C LEU A 8 -33.07 23.05 -45.13
N LEU A 9 -32.74 24.23 -44.59
CA LEU A 9 -31.74 24.37 -43.52
C LEU A 9 -32.27 23.89 -42.15
N THR A 10 -33.57 24.02 -41.87
CA THR A 10 -34.18 23.44 -40.65
C THR A 10 -34.31 21.91 -40.76
N VAL A 11 -34.62 21.36 -41.94
CA VAL A 11 -34.64 19.90 -42.14
C VAL A 11 -33.22 19.28 -42.12
N LEU A 12 -32.18 19.99 -42.60
CA LEU A 12 -30.80 19.54 -42.45
C LEU A 12 -30.21 19.74 -41.04
N LEU A 13 -30.67 20.73 -40.26
CA LEU A 13 -30.26 20.88 -38.85
C LEU A 13 -30.98 19.91 -37.92
N LEU A 14 -32.23 19.52 -38.23
CA LEU A 14 -32.98 18.50 -37.47
C LEU A 14 -32.47 17.06 -37.74
N ALA A 15 -31.78 16.83 -38.86
CA ALA A 15 -31.16 15.53 -39.17
C ALA A 15 -29.78 15.30 -38.52
N ARG A 16 -29.22 16.30 -37.82
CA ARG A 16 -27.94 16.19 -37.08
C ARG A 16 -28.06 16.18 -35.55
N PHE A 17 -29.29 16.17 -35.04
CA PHE A 17 -29.60 15.81 -33.66
C PHE A 17 -30.25 14.42 -33.58
N ALA A 18 -29.78 13.47 -34.38
CA ALA A 18 -29.81 12.09 -33.91
C ALA A 18 -28.95 12.12 -32.65
N SER A 19 -29.58 12.05 -31.48
CA SER A 19 -28.87 11.89 -30.23
C SER A 19 -27.86 10.78 -30.45
N PHE A 20 -26.59 11.04 -30.14
CA PHE A 20 -25.68 9.94 -29.81
C PHE A 20 -26.20 9.35 -28.50
N ALA A 21 -27.33 8.64 -28.57
CA ALA A 21 -27.81 7.82 -27.47
C ALA A 21 -26.69 6.82 -27.25
N GLN A 22 -25.97 6.98 -26.14
CA GLN A 22 -24.89 6.07 -25.82
C GLN A 22 -25.48 4.66 -25.72
N PRO A 23 -24.80 3.65 -26.29
CA PRO A 23 -25.27 2.28 -26.19
C PRO A 23 -25.40 1.88 -24.72
N PRO A 24 -26.29 0.93 -24.39
CA PRO A 24 -26.37 0.42 -23.03
C PRO A 24 -25.01 -0.17 -22.63
N ALA A 25 -24.60 0.13 -21.40
CA ALA A 25 -23.31 -0.30 -20.85
C ALA A 25 -23.46 -0.66 -19.37
N PHE A 26 -22.66 -1.59 -18.87
CA PHE A 26 -22.67 -1.93 -17.46
C PHE A 26 -22.23 -0.71 -16.63
N ASN A 27 -23.08 -0.31 -15.69
CA ASN A 27 -22.72 0.60 -14.61
C ASN A 27 -22.04 -0.16 -13.47
N SER A 28 -22.60 -1.32 -13.13
CA SER A 28 -22.06 -2.21 -12.12
C SER A 28 -22.42 -3.66 -12.40
N PHE A 29 -21.57 -4.56 -11.93
CA PHE A 29 -21.82 -5.98 -11.86
C PHE A 29 -21.34 -6.49 -10.50
N THR A 30 -22.29 -6.89 -9.66
CA THR A 30 -22.02 -7.47 -8.35
C THR A 30 -22.45 -8.94 -8.36
N ALA A 31 -21.62 -9.78 -7.77
CA ALA A 31 -22.03 -11.10 -7.33
C ALA A 31 -22.05 -11.03 -5.80
N VAL A 32 -23.23 -11.18 -5.23
CA VAL A 32 -23.49 -11.24 -3.80
C VAL A 32 -23.84 -12.70 -3.52
N THR A 33 -23.44 -13.21 -2.35
CA THR A 33 -23.53 -14.64 -2.00
C THR A 33 -22.52 -15.52 -2.74
N ASP A 34 -21.24 -15.17 -2.63
CA ASP A 34 -20.27 -16.24 -2.48
C ASP A 34 -20.73 -17.12 -1.29
N SER A 35 -20.78 -18.44 -1.48
CA SER A 35 -21.20 -19.39 -0.44
C SER A 35 -20.47 -19.17 0.89
N CYS A 36 -19.31 -18.50 0.89
CA CYS A 36 -18.52 -18.19 2.08
C CYS A 36 -19.14 -17.10 2.98
N PHE A 37 -20.15 -16.36 2.52
CA PHE A 37 -20.73 -15.21 3.24
C PHE A 37 -22.23 -15.35 3.47
N ASN A 38 -22.80 -16.52 3.14
CA ASN A 38 -24.23 -16.72 3.24
C ASN A 38 -24.59 -17.31 4.62
N VAL A 39 -25.17 -16.48 5.48
CA VAL A 39 -25.69 -16.89 6.80
C VAL A 39 -26.99 -17.70 6.69
N ILE A 40 -27.55 -17.85 5.48
CA ILE A 40 -28.89 -18.40 5.23
C ILE A 40 -28.81 -19.89 4.79
N GLY A 41 -27.63 -20.51 4.80
CA GLY A 41 -27.48 -21.96 4.54
C GLY A 41 -27.89 -22.40 3.13
N ILE A 42 -27.85 -21.49 2.15
CA ILE A 42 -28.15 -21.75 0.74
C ILE A 42 -26.92 -21.48 -0.11
N ASN A 43 -26.44 -22.51 -0.82
CA ASN A 43 -25.32 -22.42 -1.77
C ASN A 43 -25.75 -21.83 -3.11
N SER A 44 -26.38 -20.67 -3.04
CA SER A 44 -26.81 -19.90 -4.20
C SER A 44 -25.90 -18.72 -4.36
N ILE A 45 -25.45 -18.45 -5.58
CA ILE A 45 -24.73 -17.24 -5.96
C ILE A 45 -25.70 -16.32 -6.68
N VAL A 46 -25.91 -15.14 -6.12
CA VAL A 46 -26.81 -14.13 -6.67
C VAL A 46 -25.99 -13.07 -7.40
N VAL A 47 -26.37 -12.75 -8.62
CA VAL A 47 -25.79 -11.62 -9.34
C VAL A 47 -26.80 -10.49 -9.45
N SER A 48 -26.29 -9.26 -9.40
CA SER A 48 -27.03 -8.04 -9.67
C SER A 48 -26.22 -7.15 -10.59
N THR A 49 -26.87 -6.60 -11.61
CA THR A 49 -26.27 -5.66 -12.56
C THR A 49 -27.15 -4.43 -12.69
N TYR A 50 -26.50 -3.28 -12.86
CA TYR A 50 -27.16 -2.06 -13.26
C TYR A 50 -26.58 -1.61 -14.61
N ILE A 51 -27.46 -1.26 -15.54
CA ILE A 51 -27.12 -0.88 -16.91
C ILE A 51 -27.50 0.58 -17.14
N ASN A 52 -26.53 1.39 -17.53
CA ASN A 52 -26.79 2.76 -17.99
C ASN A 52 -27.42 2.71 -19.39
N ASN A 53 -28.39 3.60 -19.66
CA ASN A 53 -29.06 3.70 -20.96
C ASN A 53 -29.76 2.41 -21.43
N ALA A 54 -30.24 1.58 -20.49
CA ALA A 54 -31.00 0.37 -20.83
C ALA A 54 -32.29 0.71 -21.58
N GLY A 55 -32.49 0.09 -22.74
CA GLY A 55 -33.69 0.23 -23.56
C GLY A 55 -34.61 -0.99 -23.49
N ALA A 56 -35.73 -0.95 -24.20
CA ALA A 56 -36.69 -2.06 -24.27
C ALA A 56 -36.10 -3.35 -24.86
N ASN A 57 -35.07 -3.23 -25.70
CA ASN A 57 -34.38 -4.35 -26.34
C ASN A 57 -33.12 -4.80 -25.58
N THR A 58 -32.87 -4.26 -24.39
CA THR A 58 -31.69 -4.64 -23.60
C THR A 58 -31.93 -5.97 -22.88
N SER A 59 -30.97 -6.88 -22.99
CA SER A 59 -30.94 -8.14 -22.23
C SER A 59 -29.53 -8.43 -21.71
N VAL A 60 -29.43 -9.24 -20.67
CA VAL A 60 -28.17 -9.70 -20.09
C VAL A 60 -28.17 -11.21 -20.06
N GLU A 61 -27.17 -11.84 -20.67
CA GLU A 61 -26.91 -13.28 -20.51
C GLU A 61 -25.82 -13.48 -19.46
N VAL A 62 -26.14 -14.19 -18.39
CA VAL A 62 -25.20 -14.52 -17.32
C VAL A 62 -24.73 -15.96 -17.53
N HIS A 63 -23.47 -16.15 -17.88
CA HIS A 63 -22.82 -17.45 -17.93
C HIS A 63 -22.17 -17.75 -16.59
N TRP A 64 -22.52 -18.88 -15.96
CA TRP A 64 -22.10 -19.22 -14.60
C TRP A 64 -20.73 -19.91 -14.52
N GLY A 65 -20.11 -20.19 -15.66
CA GLY A 65 -18.76 -20.78 -15.71
C GLY A 65 -18.71 -22.29 -15.42
N ASP A 66 -19.85 -22.94 -15.18
CA ASP A 66 -20.01 -24.40 -15.09
C ASP A 66 -20.69 -25.01 -16.33
N GLY A 67 -20.86 -24.22 -17.38
CA GLY A 67 -21.55 -24.58 -18.62
C GLY A 67 -23.03 -24.19 -18.67
N SER A 68 -23.59 -23.66 -17.58
CA SER A 68 -24.96 -23.11 -17.55
C SER A 68 -24.99 -21.60 -17.82
N SER A 69 -26.15 -21.09 -18.28
CA SER A 69 -26.42 -19.66 -18.42
C SER A 69 -27.88 -19.30 -18.19
N ASP A 70 -28.13 -18.06 -17.78
CA ASP A 70 -29.45 -17.45 -17.67
C ASP A 70 -29.55 -16.21 -18.57
N LEU A 71 -30.63 -16.09 -19.34
CA LEU A 71 -30.92 -14.91 -20.15
C LEU A 71 -32.01 -14.06 -19.47
N LEU A 72 -31.68 -12.81 -19.19
CA LEU A 72 -32.52 -11.85 -18.46
C LEU A 72 -32.94 -10.70 -19.39
N TYR A 73 -34.23 -10.36 -19.42
CA TYR A 73 -34.76 -9.26 -20.21
C TYR A 73 -35.08 -8.04 -19.35
N ASN A 74 -34.91 -6.83 -19.91
CA ASN A 74 -35.11 -5.59 -19.16
C ASN A 74 -36.59 -5.40 -18.76
N GLY A 75 -36.85 -5.35 -17.45
CA GLY A 75 -38.17 -5.00 -16.89
C GLY A 75 -38.48 -3.49 -16.86
N GLY A 76 -37.62 -2.65 -17.44
CA GLY A 76 -37.83 -1.20 -17.59
C GLY A 76 -37.06 -0.32 -16.60
N GLN A 77 -36.22 -0.88 -15.73
CA GLN A 77 -35.43 -0.15 -14.73
C GLN A 77 -33.91 -0.26 -14.94
N GLY A 78 -33.45 -1.02 -15.95
CA GLY A 78 -32.02 -1.25 -16.20
C GLY A 78 -31.32 -2.07 -15.12
N HIS A 79 -32.09 -2.70 -14.23
CA HIS A 79 -31.59 -3.61 -13.19
C HIS A 79 -31.90 -5.06 -13.57
N PHE A 80 -30.91 -5.94 -13.48
CA PHE A 80 -31.05 -7.37 -13.75
C PHE A 80 -30.44 -8.16 -12.61
N GLY A 81 -31.08 -9.26 -12.21
CA GLY A 81 -30.51 -10.20 -11.25
C GLY A 81 -30.90 -11.64 -11.56
N SER A 82 -30.01 -12.56 -11.23
CA SER A 82 -30.23 -14.01 -11.30
C SER A 82 -29.54 -14.70 -10.14
N SER A 83 -29.88 -15.96 -9.88
CA SER A 83 -29.28 -16.78 -8.83
C SER A 83 -28.97 -18.18 -9.36
N HIS A 84 -27.82 -18.73 -8.99
CA HIS A 84 -27.39 -20.05 -9.43
C HIS A 84 -26.82 -20.90 -8.31
N ASN A 85 -27.13 -22.19 -8.33
CA ASN A 85 -26.63 -23.15 -7.36
C ASN A 85 -25.61 -24.07 -8.03
N TYR A 86 -24.36 -23.98 -7.60
CA TYR A 86 -23.33 -24.91 -8.07
C TYR A 86 -23.51 -26.28 -7.41
N THR A 87 -23.07 -27.33 -8.09
CA THR A 87 -23.12 -28.72 -7.59
C THR A 87 -21.75 -29.26 -7.21
N SER A 88 -20.68 -28.51 -7.47
CA SER A 88 -19.30 -28.86 -7.12
C SER A 88 -18.56 -27.70 -6.47
N ALA A 89 -17.60 -28.00 -5.61
CA ALA A 89 -16.71 -27.01 -5.00
C ALA A 89 -15.71 -26.52 -6.03
N GLY A 90 -15.48 -25.22 -6.05
CA GLY A 90 -14.64 -24.64 -7.08
C GLY A 90 -14.62 -23.12 -7.07
N THR A 91 -13.69 -22.60 -7.86
CA THR A 91 -13.65 -21.20 -8.24
C THR A 91 -14.21 -21.08 -9.65
N TYR A 92 -15.28 -20.31 -9.80
CA TYR A 92 -15.98 -20.13 -11.06
C TYR A 92 -15.82 -18.69 -11.55
N THR A 93 -15.75 -18.50 -12.86
CA THR A 93 -15.79 -17.17 -13.47
C THR A 93 -17.16 -16.99 -14.11
N ILE A 94 -17.96 -16.11 -13.52
CA ILE A 94 -19.24 -15.67 -14.07
C ILE A 94 -18.95 -14.58 -15.11
N ALA A 95 -19.59 -14.68 -16.27
CA ALA A 95 -19.58 -13.64 -17.30
C ALA A 95 -21.01 -13.11 -17.51
N ALA A 96 -21.21 -11.81 -17.39
CA ALA A 96 -22.45 -11.14 -17.78
C ALA A 96 -22.22 -10.45 -19.14
N VAL A 97 -22.91 -10.91 -20.18
CA VAL A 97 -22.86 -10.35 -21.53
C VAL A 97 -24.11 -9.51 -21.75
N LEU A 98 -23.92 -8.22 -22.00
CA LEU A 98 -24.98 -7.26 -22.28
C LEU A 98 -25.28 -7.23 -23.78
N PHE A 99 -26.56 -7.32 -24.12
CA PHE A 99 -27.05 -7.26 -25.49
C PHE A 99 -27.96 -6.05 -25.69
N ASN A 100 -27.90 -5.50 -26.90
CA ASN A 100 -28.91 -4.60 -27.45
C ASN A 100 -29.54 -5.28 -28.68
N GLY A 101 -30.74 -5.83 -28.51
CA GLY A 101 -31.31 -6.78 -29.46
C GLY A 101 -30.49 -8.07 -29.49
N THR A 102 -29.96 -8.44 -30.65
CA THR A 102 -29.11 -9.64 -30.81
C THR A 102 -27.61 -9.33 -30.80
N THR A 103 -27.23 -8.05 -30.67
CA THR A 103 -25.83 -7.63 -30.71
C THR A 103 -25.29 -7.51 -29.30
N ALA A 104 -24.21 -8.24 -28.98
CA ALA A 104 -23.46 -8.05 -27.75
C ALA A 104 -22.75 -6.70 -27.77
N VAL A 105 -22.91 -5.90 -26.72
CA VAL A 105 -22.40 -4.52 -26.65
C VAL A 105 -21.44 -4.28 -25.50
N ASP A 106 -21.48 -5.12 -24.45
CA ASP A 106 -20.59 -5.00 -23.29
C ASP A 106 -20.50 -6.36 -22.56
N THR A 107 -19.42 -6.59 -21.81
CA THR A 107 -19.23 -7.81 -21.01
C THR A 107 -18.49 -7.51 -19.72
N MET A 108 -19.00 -8.02 -18.61
CA MET A 108 -18.37 -7.96 -17.30
C MET A 108 -18.10 -9.38 -16.78
N TYR A 109 -17.03 -9.53 -15.99
CA TYR A 109 -16.67 -10.79 -15.38
C TYR A 109 -16.60 -10.65 -13.86
N LYS A 110 -16.93 -11.74 -13.16
CA LYS A 110 -16.78 -11.83 -11.72
C LYS A 110 -16.39 -13.24 -11.34
N THR A 111 -15.32 -13.36 -10.55
CA THR A 111 -14.93 -14.65 -9.98
C THR A 111 -15.64 -14.86 -8.65
N VAL A 112 -16.18 -16.05 -8.47
CA VAL A 112 -16.94 -16.47 -7.30
C VAL A 112 -16.45 -17.82 -6.81
N GLN A 113 -16.69 -18.11 -5.54
CA GLN A 113 -16.32 -19.38 -4.94
C GLN A 113 -17.59 -20.14 -4.53
N SER A 114 -17.58 -21.44 -4.76
CA SER A 114 -18.63 -22.33 -4.31
C SER A 114 -18.11 -23.31 -3.28
N PHE A 115 -18.93 -23.55 -2.27
CA PHE A 115 -18.69 -24.41 -1.11
C PHE A 115 -17.38 -24.09 -0.40
N CYS A 116 -17.41 -23.00 0.34
CA CYS A 116 -16.35 -22.59 1.24
C CYS A 116 -16.89 -22.51 2.66
N SER A 117 -15.98 -22.60 3.62
CA SER A 117 -16.34 -22.50 5.03
C SER A 117 -15.41 -21.55 5.74
N MET A 118 -15.95 -21.05 6.83
CA MET A 118 -15.31 -20.14 7.74
C MET A 118 -14.54 -20.95 8.78
N VAL A 119 -13.25 -20.67 8.93
CA VAL A 119 -12.41 -21.20 10.00
C VAL A 119 -12.02 -20.02 10.86
N MET A 120 -12.34 -20.05 12.15
CA MET A 120 -12.03 -18.95 13.05
C MET A 120 -11.43 -19.40 14.37
N GLY A 121 -10.67 -18.51 14.98
CA GLY A 121 -9.95 -18.80 16.19
C GLY A 121 -9.24 -17.61 16.79
N TYR A 122 -8.55 -17.87 17.90
CA TYR A 122 -7.87 -16.84 18.68
C TYR A 122 -6.47 -17.28 19.06
N ALA A 123 -5.52 -16.35 18.98
CA ALA A 123 -4.22 -16.39 19.61
C ALA A 123 -4.24 -15.59 20.91
N TYR A 124 -3.90 -16.23 22.02
CA TYR A 124 -3.93 -15.60 23.34
C TYR A 124 -2.73 -15.98 24.20
N LYS A 125 -2.48 -15.13 25.20
CA LYS A 125 -1.50 -15.41 26.24
C LYS A 125 -2.14 -16.30 27.29
N ARG A 126 -1.61 -17.51 27.46
CA ARG A 126 -2.14 -18.51 28.39
C ARG A 126 -1.85 -18.15 29.85
N ALA A 127 -2.79 -18.41 30.75
CA ALA A 127 -2.69 -18.09 32.17
C ALA A 127 -2.79 -19.32 33.10
N ASP A 128 -3.49 -20.38 32.72
CA ASP A 128 -3.86 -21.48 33.64
C ASP A 128 -3.57 -22.90 33.09
N ASN A 129 -2.63 -23.02 32.15
CA ASN A 129 -2.19 -24.27 31.50
C ASN A 129 -3.29 -25.04 30.75
N ASN A 130 -4.51 -24.51 30.62
CA ASN A 130 -5.54 -25.11 29.79
C ASN A 130 -5.40 -24.65 28.31
N CYS A 131 -6.09 -25.32 27.39
CA CYS A 131 -6.17 -24.91 25.98
C CYS A 131 -7.60 -24.40 25.68
N SER A 132 -8.17 -23.64 26.61
CA SER A 132 -9.54 -23.12 26.53
C SER A 132 -9.57 -21.69 27.03
N ARG A 133 -9.63 -20.74 26.10
CA ARG A 133 -9.42 -19.33 26.38
C ARG A 133 -10.48 -18.83 27.35
N ASN A 134 -10.04 -18.30 28.48
CA ASN A 134 -10.88 -17.47 29.33
C ASN A 134 -10.70 -15.99 28.95
N PRO A 135 -11.66 -15.37 28.23
CA PRO A 135 -11.50 -14.00 27.73
C PRO A 135 -11.37 -12.94 28.84
N LEU A 136 -11.75 -13.25 30.08
CA LEU A 136 -11.63 -12.34 31.23
C LEU A 136 -10.20 -12.27 31.79
N THR A 137 -9.42 -13.34 31.63
CA THR A 137 -8.09 -13.47 32.23
C THR A 137 -6.98 -13.63 31.21
N GLU A 138 -7.31 -14.02 29.98
CA GLU A 138 -6.36 -14.35 28.91
C GLU A 138 -6.53 -13.39 27.73
N PRO A 139 -5.70 -12.34 27.68
CA PRO A 139 -5.77 -11.35 26.61
C PRO A 139 -5.30 -11.97 25.29
N LEU A 140 -5.86 -11.45 24.20
CA LEU A 140 -5.35 -11.76 22.87
C LEU A 140 -3.91 -11.24 22.73
N ILE A 141 -3.07 -12.00 22.02
CA ILE A 141 -1.72 -11.55 21.68
C ILE A 141 -1.78 -10.70 20.42
N ASN A 142 -1.47 -9.42 20.53
CA ASN A 142 -1.39 -8.52 19.38
C ASN A 142 0.00 -8.53 18.75
N ALA A 143 0.47 -9.73 18.40
CA ALA A 143 1.73 -9.94 17.70
C ALA A 143 1.54 -10.97 16.57
N PRO A 144 2.22 -10.82 15.43
CA PRO A 144 2.01 -11.69 14.27
C PRO A 144 2.38 -13.15 14.54
N PHE A 145 1.57 -14.06 14.03
CA PHE A 145 1.83 -15.50 13.97
C PHE A 145 1.31 -16.06 12.64
N SER A 146 1.70 -17.29 12.31
CA SER A 146 1.27 -17.92 11.08
C SER A 146 0.84 -19.37 11.27
N ILE A 147 -0.19 -19.76 10.51
CA ILE A 147 -0.77 -21.10 10.50
C ILE A 147 -0.68 -21.64 9.07
N GLU A 148 -0.03 -22.77 8.87
CA GLU A 148 -0.09 -23.52 7.62
C GLU A 148 -1.41 -24.31 7.56
N VAL A 149 -2.15 -24.16 6.47
CA VAL A 149 -3.36 -24.95 6.18
C VAL A 149 -2.97 -26.09 5.27
N ARG A 150 -3.32 -27.31 5.65
CA ARG A 150 -3.12 -28.50 4.81
C ARG A 150 -4.44 -29.12 4.41
N LYS A 151 -4.48 -29.67 3.21
CA LYS A 151 -5.56 -30.52 2.68
C LYS A 151 -4.99 -31.91 2.43
N ALA A 152 -5.52 -32.93 3.09
CA ALA A 152 -5.00 -34.31 3.03
C ALA A 152 -3.48 -34.40 3.28
N GLY A 153 -2.97 -33.59 4.21
CA GLY A 153 -1.55 -33.54 4.58
C GLY A 153 -0.65 -32.69 3.67
N ILE A 154 -1.16 -32.15 2.57
CA ILE A 154 -0.42 -31.27 1.65
C ILE A 154 -0.70 -29.80 1.99
N PRO A 155 0.33 -28.95 2.18
CA PRO A 155 0.15 -27.50 2.36
C PRO A 155 -0.57 -26.87 1.16
N VAL A 156 -1.63 -26.12 1.44
CA VAL A 156 -2.45 -25.45 0.42
C VAL A 156 -2.60 -23.94 0.66
N ASP A 157 -2.38 -23.48 1.89
CA ASP A 157 -2.50 -22.06 2.25
C ASP A 157 -1.67 -21.75 3.51
N THR A 158 -1.48 -20.47 3.79
CA THR A 158 -0.91 -19.97 5.05
C THR A 158 -1.73 -18.79 5.54
N ILE A 159 -2.23 -18.87 6.77
CA ILE A 159 -2.93 -17.80 7.46
C ILE A 159 -1.89 -16.95 8.18
N GLN A 160 -1.84 -15.66 7.89
CA GLN A 160 -1.11 -14.66 8.67
C GLN A 160 -2.12 -13.86 9.48
N ALA A 161 -1.95 -13.81 10.81
CA ALA A 161 -2.90 -13.18 11.72
C ALA A 161 -2.23 -12.59 12.97
N ASN A 162 -3.00 -11.82 13.75
CA ASN A 162 -2.65 -11.30 15.08
C ASN A 162 -3.90 -11.28 15.97
N GLY A 163 -3.80 -11.81 17.18
CA GLY A 163 -4.95 -11.97 18.06
C GLY A 163 -5.98 -12.94 17.47
N GLY A 164 -7.13 -12.44 17.01
CA GLY A 164 -8.13 -13.26 16.33
C GLY A 164 -7.76 -13.56 14.88
N PHE A 165 -8.28 -14.66 14.33
CA PHE A 165 -8.26 -14.91 12.90
C PHE A 165 -9.60 -15.49 12.43
N PHE A 166 -10.00 -15.09 11.23
CA PHE A 166 -11.13 -15.61 10.48
C PHE A 166 -10.69 -15.90 9.03
N LYS A 167 -10.47 -17.16 8.68
CA LYS A 167 -10.03 -17.54 7.34
C LYS A 167 -11.14 -18.27 6.60
N ILE A 168 -11.39 -17.86 5.38
CA ILE A 168 -12.20 -18.64 4.45
C ILE A 168 -11.32 -19.70 3.81
N ILE A 169 -11.72 -20.95 3.98
CA ILE A 169 -11.11 -22.10 3.32
C ILE A 169 -11.96 -22.47 2.12
N ASN A 170 -11.33 -22.39 0.95
CA ASN A 170 -11.96 -22.64 -0.34
C ASN A 170 -11.88 -24.11 -0.72
N GLY A 171 -12.83 -24.55 -1.55
CA GLY A 171 -12.80 -25.88 -2.13
C GLY A 171 -13.13 -26.96 -1.11
N ALA A 172 -14.32 -26.85 -0.51
CA ALA A 172 -14.89 -27.89 0.34
C ALA A 172 -14.69 -29.26 -0.32
N ASP A 173 -14.11 -30.16 0.44
CA ASP A 173 -13.83 -31.51 -0.01
C ASP A 173 -14.35 -32.45 1.05
N LEU A 174 -15.47 -33.10 0.71
CA LEU A 174 -16.13 -34.07 1.59
C LEU A 174 -15.29 -35.32 1.86
N THR A 175 -14.18 -35.50 1.15
CA THR A 175 -13.28 -36.65 1.29
C THR A 175 -12.00 -36.30 2.04
N SER A 176 -11.48 -35.07 1.86
CA SER A 176 -10.23 -34.64 2.49
C SER A 176 -10.43 -34.10 3.90
N VAL A 177 -9.51 -34.47 4.80
CA VAL A 177 -9.37 -33.81 6.11
C VAL A 177 -8.45 -32.60 5.95
N PHE A 178 -8.89 -31.47 6.49
CA PHE A 178 -8.07 -30.27 6.59
C PHE A 178 -7.40 -30.22 7.95
N SER A 179 -6.22 -29.62 8.01
CA SER A 179 -5.52 -29.39 9.26
C SER A 179 -4.87 -28.01 9.35
N LEU A 180 -4.83 -27.48 10.56
CA LEU A 180 -4.22 -26.19 10.90
C LEU A 180 -2.96 -26.45 11.73
N HIS A 181 -1.81 -26.16 11.13
CA HIS A 181 -0.50 -26.33 11.74
C HIS A 181 0.06 -24.97 12.11
N LEU A 182 0.40 -24.76 13.37
CA LEU A 182 1.12 -23.55 13.75
C LEU A 182 2.50 -23.56 13.07
N LEU A 183 2.74 -22.58 12.20
CA LEU A 183 3.95 -22.47 11.40
C LEU A 183 4.99 -21.55 12.06
N SER A 184 4.53 -20.48 12.71
CA SER A 184 5.40 -19.58 13.49
C SER A 184 4.69 -19.05 14.72
N THR A 185 5.43 -18.90 15.83
CA THR A 185 4.94 -18.24 17.04
C THR A 185 5.21 -16.73 16.99
N PRO A 186 4.45 -15.91 17.74
CA PRO A 186 4.86 -14.56 18.06
C PRO A 186 6.25 -14.54 18.71
N ASN A 187 7.05 -13.53 18.38
CA ASN A 187 8.40 -13.40 18.95
C ASN A 187 8.36 -13.42 20.49
N GLY A 188 9.33 -14.04 21.15
CA GLY A 188 9.37 -14.14 22.61
C GLY A 188 8.32 -15.07 23.25
N THR A 189 7.58 -15.85 22.46
CA THR A 189 6.58 -16.81 22.95
C THR A 189 6.85 -18.24 22.48
N LEU A 190 6.37 -19.20 23.25
CA LEU A 190 6.35 -20.62 22.91
C LEU A 190 4.91 -21.05 22.62
N ALA A 191 4.76 -21.90 21.60
CA ALA A 191 3.51 -22.57 21.33
C ALA A 191 3.15 -23.47 22.52
N ALA A 192 1.98 -23.25 23.10
CA ALA A 192 1.48 -24.04 24.20
C ALA A 192 0.28 -24.90 23.77
N CYS A 193 -0.58 -24.32 22.95
CA CYS A 193 -1.70 -25.00 22.31
C CYS A 193 -1.79 -24.60 20.82
N PRO A 194 -2.29 -25.49 19.95
CA PRO A 194 -2.63 -26.87 20.28
C PRO A 194 -1.39 -27.78 20.35
N VAL A 195 -1.46 -28.87 21.13
CA VAL A 195 -0.37 -29.88 21.23
C VAL A 195 -0.23 -30.72 19.96
N SER A 196 -1.26 -30.76 19.13
CA SER A 196 -1.32 -31.36 17.81
C SER A 196 -2.09 -30.43 16.88
N ALA A 197 -1.84 -30.50 15.57
CA ALA A 197 -2.62 -29.71 14.62
C ALA A 197 -4.13 -29.94 14.80
N TYR A 198 -4.91 -28.88 14.73
CA TYR A 198 -6.37 -29.01 14.64
C TYR A 198 -6.72 -29.67 13.32
N THR A 199 -7.78 -30.48 13.33
CA THR A 199 -8.34 -31.06 12.12
C THR A 199 -9.82 -30.73 12.02
N PHE A 200 -10.28 -30.55 10.80
CA PHE A 200 -11.70 -30.41 10.50
C PHE A 200 -11.99 -31.00 9.14
N LYS A 201 -13.25 -31.32 8.90
CA LYS A 201 -13.72 -31.93 7.67
C LYS A 201 -15.06 -31.32 7.29
N PHE A 202 -15.29 -31.17 6.01
CA PHE A 202 -16.58 -30.79 5.46
C PHE A 202 -17.50 -32.01 5.44
N ASP A 203 -18.62 -31.93 6.15
CA ASP A 203 -19.62 -33.01 6.20
C ASP A 203 -20.69 -32.85 5.11
N THR A 204 -21.02 -31.60 4.76
CA THR A 204 -21.92 -31.26 3.66
C THR A 204 -21.29 -30.24 2.72
N LEU A 205 -21.84 -30.14 1.53
CA LEU A 205 -21.54 -29.04 0.61
C LEU A 205 -22.40 -27.84 1.01
N ASP A 206 -22.30 -27.38 2.25
CA ASP A 206 -22.99 -26.17 2.73
C ASP A 206 -22.00 -25.26 3.46
N TYR A 207 -22.41 -24.00 3.66
CA TYR A 207 -21.68 -23.09 4.53
C TYR A 207 -21.63 -23.67 5.95
N ALA A 208 -20.41 -23.82 6.47
CA ALA A 208 -20.14 -24.16 7.85
C ALA A 208 -19.18 -23.15 8.47
N THR A 209 -19.36 -22.93 9.77
CA THR A 209 -18.38 -22.24 10.61
C THR A 209 -17.69 -23.29 11.46
N PHE A 210 -16.38 -23.43 11.28
CA PHE A 210 -15.49 -24.18 12.15
C PHE A 210 -14.81 -23.17 13.09
N ASP A 211 -15.17 -23.22 14.36
CA ASP A 211 -14.66 -22.35 15.41
C ASP A 211 -13.87 -23.13 16.47
N GLY A 212 -13.48 -22.46 17.56
CA GLY A 212 -12.76 -23.10 18.66
C GLY A 212 -11.28 -23.41 18.38
N PHE A 213 -10.71 -22.89 17.29
CA PHE A 213 -9.29 -23.06 16.99
C PHE A 213 -8.44 -22.10 17.81
N GLU A 214 -7.93 -22.62 18.91
CA GLU A 214 -7.26 -21.83 19.94
C GLU A 214 -5.74 -22.03 19.94
N PHE A 215 -5.01 -20.96 19.67
CA PHE A 215 -3.56 -20.93 19.70
C PHE A 215 -3.11 -20.25 20.98
N ALA A 216 -2.86 -21.04 22.01
CA ALA A 216 -2.37 -20.54 23.28
C ALA A 216 -0.84 -20.44 23.24
N PHE A 217 -0.31 -19.34 23.74
CA PHE A 217 1.13 -19.12 23.82
C PHE A 217 1.56 -18.86 25.26
N ASP A 218 2.64 -19.54 25.66
CA ASP A 218 3.34 -19.26 26.89
C ASP A 218 4.48 -18.28 26.61
N CYS A 219 4.87 -17.53 27.64
CA CYS A 219 6.06 -16.71 27.56
C CYS A 219 7.30 -17.61 27.55
N ALA A 220 8.21 -17.40 26.59
CA ALA A 220 9.42 -18.20 26.49
C ALA A 220 10.36 -17.92 27.68
N PRO A 221 10.59 -18.89 28.60
CA PRO A 221 11.38 -18.63 29.81
C PRO A 221 12.87 -18.38 29.53
N ALA A 222 13.37 -18.79 28.35
CA ALA A 222 14.76 -18.60 27.94
C ALA A 222 15.02 -17.26 27.22
N VAL A 223 13.97 -16.52 26.83
CA VAL A 223 14.12 -15.22 26.20
C VAL A 223 14.22 -14.17 27.30
N THR A 224 15.45 -13.97 27.78
CA THR A 224 15.78 -12.93 28.76
C THR A 224 15.90 -11.59 28.04
N GLY A 225 14.78 -10.92 27.79
CA GLY A 225 14.81 -9.61 27.15
C GLY A 225 13.46 -9.14 26.63
N PHE A 226 13.48 -7.95 26.04
CA PHE A 226 12.36 -7.33 25.34
C PHE A 226 12.73 -7.13 23.87
N ASP A 227 11.74 -6.85 23.02
CA ASP A 227 11.96 -6.54 21.60
C ASP A 227 11.08 -5.34 21.25
N MET A 228 11.63 -4.13 21.41
CA MET A 228 10.90 -2.88 21.18
C MET A 228 10.98 -2.52 19.71
N SER A 229 9.83 -2.33 19.09
CA SER A 229 9.76 -1.82 17.72
C SER A 229 8.89 -0.58 17.62
N VAL A 230 9.14 0.22 16.60
CA VAL A 230 8.31 1.38 16.28
C VAL A 230 8.06 1.45 14.78
N THR A 231 6.82 1.73 14.40
CA THR A 231 6.44 2.10 13.05
C THR A 231 5.53 3.32 13.09
N GLY A 232 5.22 3.90 11.94
CA GLY A 232 4.26 4.97 11.86
C GLY A 232 3.83 5.28 10.44
N SER A 233 2.75 6.04 10.33
CA SER A 233 2.25 6.64 9.11
C SER A 233 1.85 8.09 9.39
N GLY A 234 1.71 8.90 8.35
CA GLY A 234 1.32 10.29 8.53
C GLY A 234 0.63 10.86 7.31
N PHE A 235 -0.04 11.97 7.53
CA PHE A 235 -0.66 12.76 6.47
C PHE A 235 -0.25 14.22 6.63
N PHE A 236 0.47 14.73 5.64
CA PHE A 236 1.16 16.02 5.70
C PHE A 236 0.51 17.00 4.74
N ARG A 237 0.00 18.13 5.24
CA ARG A 237 -0.80 19.12 4.51
C ARG A 237 -0.17 20.51 4.54
N PRO A 238 -0.41 21.36 3.53
CA PRO A 238 -0.03 22.78 3.60
C PRO A 238 -0.94 23.59 4.55
N VAL A 239 -1.88 22.95 5.24
CA VAL A 239 -2.81 23.54 6.20
C VAL A 239 -2.72 22.83 7.55
N ALA A 240 -3.26 23.45 8.59
CA ALA A 240 -3.44 22.84 9.91
C ALA A 240 -4.17 21.50 9.83
N ASN A 241 -4.06 20.67 10.88
CA ASN A 241 -4.62 19.31 10.93
C ASN A 241 -3.89 18.31 10.01
N SER A 242 -2.57 18.47 9.89
CA SER A 242 -1.68 17.37 9.50
C SER A 242 -1.52 16.41 10.69
N TYR A 243 -1.24 15.13 10.47
CA TYR A 243 -1.14 14.17 11.56
C TYR A 243 -0.12 13.06 11.35
N ILE A 244 0.30 12.44 12.45
CA ILE A 244 1.14 11.24 12.48
C ILE A 244 0.49 10.22 13.42
N TYR A 245 0.41 8.97 12.98
CA TYR A 245 0.18 7.81 13.83
C TYR A 245 1.51 7.11 14.14
N ILE A 246 1.77 6.81 15.41
CA ILE A 246 2.96 6.11 15.87
C ILE A 246 2.53 4.83 16.59
N TYR A 247 3.13 3.71 16.20
CA TYR A 247 2.82 2.37 16.68
C TYR A 247 4.03 1.75 17.41
N PRO A 248 4.24 2.11 18.68
CA PRO A 248 5.24 1.46 19.51
C PRO A 248 4.75 0.08 19.94
N ARG A 249 5.66 -0.90 19.97
CA ARG A 249 5.37 -2.29 20.34
C ARG A 249 6.50 -2.85 21.19
N ASN A 250 6.16 -3.83 22.04
CA ASN A 250 7.11 -4.75 22.63
C ASN A 250 6.63 -6.17 22.27
N SER A 251 7.43 -6.93 21.51
CA SER A 251 7.04 -8.29 21.13
C SER A 251 7.20 -9.29 22.28
N ALA A 252 7.83 -8.92 23.39
CA ALA A 252 8.03 -9.79 24.54
C ALA A 252 6.84 -9.77 25.52
N CYS A 253 6.71 -10.86 26.28
CA CYS A 253 5.77 -10.96 27.38
C CYS A 253 6.09 -10.07 28.58
N VAL A 254 7.38 -9.83 28.82
CA VAL A 254 7.84 -9.04 29.96
C VAL A 254 7.56 -7.58 29.68
N GLY A 255 6.76 -6.97 30.56
CA GLY A 255 6.46 -5.55 30.51
C GLY A 255 7.73 -4.71 30.59
N THR A 256 7.92 -3.81 29.63
CA THR A 256 9.09 -2.93 29.55
C THR A 256 8.63 -1.49 29.37
N ASN A 257 9.24 -0.56 30.10
CA ASN A 257 8.98 0.86 29.89
C ASN A 257 9.74 1.33 28.66
N GLY A 258 9.04 1.99 27.74
CA GLY A 258 9.59 2.48 26.48
C GLY A 258 9.65 4.00 26.44
N VAL A 259 10.67 4.55 25.79
CA VAL A 259 10.70 5.98 25.40
C VAL A 259 10.62 6.07 23.89
N VAL A 260 9.52 6.59 23.38
CA VAL A 260 9.31 6.86 21.96
C VAL A 260 9.79 8.27 21.66
N THR A 261 10.59 8.44 20.61
CA THR A 261 11.06 9.74 20.12
C THR A 261 10.62 9.96 18.69
N LEU A 262 9.97 11.09 18.43
CA LEU A 262 9.71 11.62 17.10
C LEU A 262 10.67 12.78 16.84
N ASN A 263 11.51 12.63 15.82
CA ASN A 263 12.20 13.74 15.18
C ASN A 263 11.33 14.21 14.00
N LEU A 264 10.57 15.27 14.24
CA LEU A 264 9.63 15.87 13.31
C LEU A 264 10.37 16.68 12.24
N SER A 265 9.90 16.60 11.00
CA SER A 265 10.36 17.48 9.93
C SER A 265 10.23 18.96 10.33
N PRO A 266 11.24 19.82 10.09
CA PRO A 266 11.16 21.26 10.40
C PRO A 266 10.09 22.00 9.57
N LYS A 267 9.49 21.33 8.58
CA LYS A 267 8.32 21.81 7.83
C LYS A 267 7.03 21.83 8.66
N TYR A 268 7.04 21.21 9.84
CA TYR A 268 5.90 21.13 10.74
C TYR A 268 6.30 21.44 12.18
N SER A 269 5.34 21.95 12.94
CA SER A 269 5.41 22.10 14.39
C SER A 269 4.41 21.17 15.06
N PHE A 270 4.77 20.67 16.24
CA PHE A 270 3.86 19.90 17.09
C PHE A 270 2.68 20.77 17.53
N SER A 271 1.46 20.24 17.44
CA SER A 271 0.22 20.90 17.88
C SER A 271 -0.35 20.22 19.13
N SER A 272 -0.67 18.93 19.02
CA SER A 272 -1.25 18.14 20.12
C SER A 272 -0.99 16.65 19.93
N ALA A 273 -1.26 15.84 20.95
CA ALA A 273 -1.30 14.39 20.84
C ALA A 273 -2.33 13.79 21.80
N ASN A 274 -2.84 12.59 21.48
CA ASN A 274 -3.76 11.84 22.35
C ASN A 274 -3.09 11.38 23.66
N ILE A 275 -1.78 11.08 23.61
CA ILE A 275 -0.95 10.80 24.78
C ILE A 275 -0.09 12.04 25.05
N THR A 276 -0.16 12.57 26.27
CA THR A 276 0.63 13.74 26.69
C THR A 276 2.14 13.46 26.51
N PRO A 277 2.87 14.28 25.73
CA PRO A 277 4.30 14.11 25.59
C PRO A 277 5.04 14.30 26.92
N ALA A 278 6.11 13.53 27.12
CA ALA A 278 7.06 13.74 28.20
C ALA A 278 7.91 15.00 27.97
N SER A 279 8.24 15.31 26.71
CA SER A 279 8.88 16.57 26.34
C SER A 279 8.57 16.97 24.89
N VAL A 280 8.56 18.28 24.64
CA VAL A 280 8.53 18.89 23.30
C VAL A 280 9.65 19.93 23.28
N SER A 281 10.72 19.66 22.54
CA SER A 281 11.89 20.56 22.42
C SER A 281 12.19 20.79 20.94
N GLY A 282 11.72 21.91 20.41
CA GLY A 282 11.75 22.19 18.97
C GLY A 282 11.01 21.10 18.19
N ASN A 283 11.75 20.41 17.32
CA ASN A 283 11.24 19.32 16.47
C ASN A 283 11.41 17.92 17.07
N THR A 284 11.89 17.79 18.31
CA THR A 284 12.01 16.51 18.99
C THR A 284 10.93 16.38 20.06
N ILE A 285 10.08 15.35 19.92
CA ILE A 285 8.98 15.05 20.84
C ILE A 285 9.22 13.67 21.43
N THR A 286 9.04 13.52 22.74
CA THR A 286 9.20 12.22 23.42
C THR A 286 7.98 11.84 24.23
N TRP A 287 7.72 10.53 24.32
CA TRP A 287 6.69 9.95 25.18
C TRP A 287 7.29 8.83 26.01
N ASN A 288 6.91 8.79 27.29
CA ASN A 288 7.22 7.68 28.19
C ASN A 288 6.01 6.75 28.24
N LEU A 289 6.20 5.51 27.80
CA LEU A 289 5.18 4.46 27.84
C LEU A 289 5.55 3.44 28.91
N ASN A 290 4.59 3.06 29.73
CA ASN A 290 4.81 2.16 30.85
C ASN A 290 4.31 0.76 30.52
N ASN A 291 5.06 -0.25 30.97
CA ASN A 291 4.64 -1.66 30.95
C ASN A 291 4.19 -2.17 29.56
N MET A 292 4.91 -1.79 28.50
CA MET A 292 4.63 -2.30 27.16
C MET A 292 4.96 -3.78 27.08
N SER A 293 4.04 -4.57 26.54
CA SER A 293 4.18 -6.01 26.29
C SER A 293 3.44 -6.43 25.02
N ASN A 294 3.58 -7.70 24.63
CA ASN A 294 2.90 -8.31 23.49
C ASN A 294 1.37 -8.45 23.63
N THR A 295 0.81 -8.10 24.78
CA THR A 295 -0.64 -8.04 25.04
C THR A 295 -1.14 -6.62 25.19
N SER A 296 -0.25 -5.63 25.17
CA SER A 296 -0.61 -4.20 25.25
C SER A 296 -0.59 -3.58 23.86
N THR A 297 -1.55 -2.70 23.58
CA THR A 297 -1.53 -1.87 22.39
C THR A 297 -1.34 -0.42 22.78
N SER A 298 -0.55 0.30 22.01
CA SER A 298 -0.41 1.74 22.14
C SER A 298 -0.39 2.35 20.75
N GLU A 299 -1.12 3.45 20.61
CA GLU A 299 -1.14 4.29 19.42
C GLU A 299 -1.00 5.74 19.90
N ILE A 300 0.00 6.43 19.36
CA ILE A 300 0.17 7.86 19.58
C ILE A 300 -0.30 8.56 18.31
N TYR A 301 -1.39 9.31 18.42
CA TYR A 301 -1.89 10.19 17.39
C TYR A 301 -1.38 11.60 17.67
N VAL A 302 -0.65 12.17 16.72
CA VAL A 302 -0.03 13.49 16.82
C VAL A 302 -0.66 14.41 15.77
N THR A 303 -1.12 15.58 16.18
CA THR A 303 -1.56 16.65 15.27
C THR A 303 -0.43 17.66 15.08
N LEU A 304 -0.29 18.15 13.84
CA LEU A 304 0.79 19.01 13.38
C LEU A 304 0.25 20.23 12.64
N ASP A 305 0.97 21.33 12.77
CA ASP A 305 0.74 22.56 12.02
C ASP A 305 1.90 22.83 11.05
N PRO A 306 1.62 23.28 9.81
CA PRO A 306 2.66 23.57 8.84
C PRO A 306 3.46 24.82 9.23
N VAL A 307 4.76 24.77 9.01
CA VAL A 307 5.68 25.89 9.22
C VAL A 307 6.04 26.48 7.87
N GLY A 308 5.67 27.75 7.66
CA GLY A 308 5.88 28.46 6.40
C GLY A 308 4.96 27.98 5.27
N THR A 309 5.36 28.24 4.02
CA THR A 309 4.61 27.83 2.84
C THR A 309 5.12 26.49 2.33
N LEU A 310 4.24 25.48 2.30
CA LEU A 310 4.55 24.15 1.78
C LEU A 310 3.96 23.97 0.39
N SER A 311 4.73 23.35 -0.51
CA SER A 311 4.28 22.99 -1.85
C SER A 311 3.82 21.54 -1.91
N ILE A 312 2.79 21.24 -2.70
CA ILE A 312 2.38 19.84 -2.96
C ILE A 312 3.57 19.07 -3.56
N GLY A 313 3.85 17.89 -3.02
CA GLY A 313 4.98 17.05 -3.42
C GLY A 313 6.28 17.30 -2.64
N ASP A 314 6.32 18.32 -1.79
CA ASP A 314 7.46 18.57 -0.91
C ASP A 314 7.75 17.35 -0.03
N THR A 315 9.00 16.86 -0.03
CA THR A 315 9.39 15.74 0.83
C THR A 315 9.32 16.15 2.31
N VAL A 316 8.70 15.30 3.12
CA VAL A 316 8.63 15.38 4.57
C VAL A 316 9.39 14.18 5.12
N MET A 317 10.37 14.43 5.97
CA MET A 317 11.20 13.38 6.57
C MET A 317 11.07 13.46 8.07
N ASN A 318 10.52 12.41 8.66
CA ASN A 318 10.47 12.22 10.10
C ASN A 318 11.23 10.94 10.45
N THR A 319 11.76 10.88 11.67
CA THR A 319 12.35 9.65 12.20
C THR A 319 11.74 9.33 13.54
N LEU A 320 11.24 8.11 13.65
CA LEU A 320 10.76 7.52 14.88
C LEU A 320 11.86 6.64 15.46
N SER A 321 12.03 6.68 16.77
CA SER A 321 12.85 5.71 17.48
C SER A 321 12.20 5.31 18.80
N ILE A 322 12.55 4.11 19.28
CA ILE A 322 12.12 3.61 20.58
C ILE A 322 13.31 3.05 21.36
N SER A 323 13.35 3.34 22.65
CA SER A 323 14.36 2.86 23.59
C SER A 323 13.66 2.18 24.79
N PRO A 324 14.36 1.38 25.61
CA PRO A 324 15.80 1.09 25.59
C PRO A 324 16.23 0.20 24.41
N THR A 325 17.51 0.27 24.00
CA THR A 325 18.11 -0.63 23.01
C THR A 325 19.05 -1.66 23.66
N THR A 326 19.54 -1.38 24.87
CA THR A 326 20.32 -2.34 25.66
C THR A 326 19.41 -3.44 26.20
N GLY A 327 19.67 -4.69 25.82
CA GLY A 327 18.80 -5.82 26.16
C GLY A 327 17.66 -6.05 25.15
N ASP A 328 17.61 -5.25 24.08
CA ASP A 328 16.70 -5.45 22.96
C ASP A 328 17.19 -6.58 22.05
N LEU A 329 16.31 -7.54 21.74
CA LEU A 329 16.63 -8.69 20.91
C LEU A 329 16.83 -8.34 19.43
N ASN A 330 16.26 -7.24 18.94
CA ASN A 330 16.36 -6.84 17.55
C ASN A 330 16.43 -5.32 17.37
N THR A 331 17.58 -4.75 17.70
CA THR A 331 17.84 -3.30 17.54
C THR A 331 17.56 -2.70 16.16
N ALA A 332 17.44 -3.49 15.10
CA ALA A 332 17.17 -3.01 13.74
C ALA A 332 15.73 -2.49 13.54
N ASN A 333 14.77 -2.90 14.38
CA ASN A 333 13.37 -2.48 14.31
C ASN A 333 13.03 -1.32 15.28
N ASN A 334 13.99 -0.86 16.09
CA ASN A 334 13.84 0.24 17.04
C ASN A 334 13.83 1.62 16.38
N THR A 335 14.09 1.72 15.08
CA THR A 335 14.06 2.98 14.33
C THR A 335 13.25 2.83 13.06
N TYR A 336 12.51 3.88 12.71
CA TYR A 336 11.69 3.90 11.51
C TYR A 336 11.76 5.27 10.85
N ALA A 337 12.26 5.29 9.60
CA ALA A 337 12.22 6.48 8.76
C ALA A 337 10.85 6.60 8.11
N MET A 338 10.14 7.68 8.42
CA MET A 338 8.84 8.00 7.82
C MET A 338 9.05 9.15 6.83
N ILE A 339 9.27 8.76 5.57
CA ILE A 339 9.49 9.67 4.46
C ILE A 339 8.23 9.72 3.61
N ASP A 340 7.71 10.91 3.40
CA ASP A 340 6.47 11.14 2.68
C ASP A 340 6.52 12.48 1.93
N SER A 341 5.40 12.90 1.35
CA SER A 341 5.25 14.17 0.67
C SER A 341 4.06 14.97 1.19
N VAL A 342 4.12 16.30 1.02
CA VAL A 342 2.99 17.18 1.30
C VAL A 342 1.88 16.96 0.28
N ARG A 343 0.67 16.73 0.78
CA ARG A 343 -0.55 16.37 0.04
C ARG A 343 -1.70 17.30 0.45
N THR A 344 -2.77 17.35 -0.34
CA THR A 344 -3.98 18.13 -0.02
C THR A 344 -5.14 17.20 0.29
N SER A 345 -6.30 17.76 0.68
CA SER A 345 -7.51 17.00 1.02
C SER A 345 -7.77 15.90 0.00
N PHE A 346 -7.75 14.66 0.48
CA PHE A 346 -8.04 13.46 -0.26
C PHE A 346 -8.95 12.57 0.60
N ASP A 347 -9.53 11.53 0.02
CA ASP A 347 -10.36 10.55 0.72
C ASP A 347 -9.60 9.98 1.94
N PRO A 348 -10.18 9.99 3.17
CA PRO A 348 -9.55 9.41 4.36
C PRO A 348 -9.36 7.88 4.27
N ASN A 349 -10.07 7.24 3.34
CA ASN A 349 -9.85 5.85 2.97
C ASN A 349 -8.72 5.79 1.95
N GLU A 350 -7.50 5.60 2.43
CA GLU A 350 -6.30 5.76 1.63
C GLU A 350 -5.28 4.62 1.81
N LYS A 351 -4.30 4.58 0.91
CA LYS A 351 -3.24 3.59 0.89
C LYS A 351 -1.88 4.23 0.64
N HIS A 352 -0.93 3.93 1.51
CA HIS A 352 0.45 4.41 1.43
C HIS A 352 1.42 3.27 1.19
N VAL A 353 2.63 3.62 0.74
CA VAL A 353 3.76 2.71 0.58
C VAL A 353 5.04 3.37 1.04
N ASN A 354 5.88 2.61 1.74
CA ASN A 354 7.24 2.98 2.11
C ASN A 354 8.21 1.87 1.68
N PRO A 355 9.33 2.18 0.99
CA PRO A 355 9.70 3.48 0.43
C PRO A 355 8.73 3.97 -0.67
N ILE A 356 8.55 5.29 -0.78
CA ILE A 356 7.78 5.93 -1.85
C ILE A 356 8.66 6.24 -3.07
N GLY A 357 8.10 6.15 -4.28
CA GLY A 357 8.79 6.55 -5.50
C GLY A 357 9.71 5.47 -6.07
N GLU A 358 10.97 5.81 -6.33
CA GLU A 358 11.91 4.90 -6.99
C GLU A 358 12.45 3.84 -6.01
N ILE A 359 12.33 2.57 -6.40
CA ILE A 359 12.70 1.43 -5.56
C ILE A 359 13.69 0.52 -6.28
N ALA A 360 14.60 -0.09 -5.52
CA ALA A 360 15.46 -1.14 -6.05
C ALA A 360 14.63 -2.39 -6.40
N GLN A 361 15.15 -3.21 -7.32
CA GLN A 361 14.61 -4.54 -7.55
C GLN A 361 14.74 -5.38 -6.26
N GLY A 362 13.73 -6.19 -5.93
CA GLY A 362 13.74 -6.96 -4.68
C GLY A 362 13.46 -6.14 -3.41
N ALA A 363 13.22 -4.83 -3.53
CA ALA A 363 12.96 -3.97 -2.36
C ALA A 363 11.74 -4.43 -1.56
N LEU A 364 11.86 -4.36 -0.24
CA LEU A 364 10.74 -4.58 0.67
C LEU A 364 9.85 -3.35 0.69
N LEU A 365 8.58 -3.53 0.35
CA LEU A 365 7.56 -2.49 0.36
C LEU A 365 6.67 -2.69 1.58
N THR A 366 6.49 -1.65 2.38
CA THR A 366 5.56 -1.62 3.51
C THR A 366 4.36 -0.79 3.09
N TYR A 367 3.21 -1.43 2.91
CA TYR A 367 1.95 -0.78 2.59
C TYR A 367 1.12 -0.59 3.86
N THR A 368 0.47 0.57 3.97
CA THR A 368 -0.52 0.84 5.03
C THR A 368 -1.82 1.27 4.37
N ILE A 369 -2.94 0.63 4.72
CA ILE A 369 -4.28 0.99 4.27
C ILE A 369 -5.03 1.55 5.47
N HIS A 370 -5.52 2.78 5.37
CA HIS A 370 -6.37 3.44 6.33
C HIS A 370 -7.83 3.36 5.88
N PHE A 371 -8.74 3.19 6.83
CA PHE A 371 -10.18 3.21 6.59
C PHE A 371 -10.90 3.99 7.69
N GLU A 372 -11.96 4.69 7.31
CA GLU A 372 -12.79 5.49 8.20
C GLU A 372 -14.28 5.28 7.86
N ASN A 373 -15.07 4.90 8.85
CA ASN A 373 -16.52 4.82 8.72
C ASN A 373 -17.11 6.25 8.76
N LEU A 374 -17.49 6.73 7.59
CA LEU A 374 -18.21 8.01 7.41
C LEU A 374 -19.73 7.84 7.44
N GLY A 375 -20.21 6.61 7.68
CA GLY A 375 -21.63 6.30 7.85
C GLY A 375 -22.20 6.90 9.13
N ASN A 376 -23.53 6.80 9.26
CA ASN A 376 -24.28 7.24 10.42
C ASN A 376 -24.68 6.09 11.36
N ASP A 377 -24.08 4.91 11.16
CA ASP A 377 -24.28 3.73 12.00
C ASP A 377 -22.97 2.94 12.09
N THR A 378 -22.91 2.05 13.08
CA THR A 378 -21.76 1.17 13.36
C THR A 378 -21.53 0.19 12.21
N ALA A 379 -20.30 0.07 11.75
CA ALA A 379 -19.91 -0.96 10.79
C ALA A 379 -19.52 -2.25 11.55
N PHE A 380 -20.22 -3.34 11.26
CA PHE A 380 -20.01 -4.60 11.98
C PHE A 380 -18.85 -5.40 11.40
N ASN A 381 -18.67 -5.35 10.08
CA ASN A 381 -17.62 -6.08 9.37
C ASN A 381 -16.95 -5.16 8.35
N ILE A 382 -15.63 -5.30 8.20
CA ILE A 382 -14.90 -4.62 7.13
C ILE A 382 -14.09 -5.65 6.34
N HIS A 383 -14.18 -5.54 5.02
CA HIS A 383 -13.40 -6.35 4.09
C HIS A 383 -12.60 -5.42 3.18
N ILE A 384 -11.28 -5.64 3.07
CA ILE A 384 -10.41 -4.87 2.18
C ILE A 384 -9.87 -5.78 1.10
N LEU A 385 -10.15 -5.48 -0.16
CA LEU A 385 -9.61 -6.17 -1.32
C LEU A 385 -8.49 -5.35 -1.95
N ASP A 386 -7.29 -5.89 -1.92
CA ASP A 386 -6.06 -5.28 -2.40
C ASP A 386 -5.50 -6.10 -3.55
N THR A 387 -5.78 -5.66 -4.78
CA THR A 387 -5.30 -6.33 -6.00
C THR A 387 -3.84 -6.00 -6.22
N LEU A 388 -2.98 -6.99 -5.96
CA LEU A 388 -1.54 -6.85 -6.02
C LEU A 388 -1.05 -6.62 -7.44
N SER A 389 -0.05 -5.75 -7.57
CA SER A 389 0.73 -5.62 -8.80
C SER A 389 1.30 -6.98 -9.24
N ALA A 390 1.30 -7.28 -10.54
CA ALA A 390 2.02 -8.44 -11.07
C ALA A 390 3.54 -8.39 -10.81
N HIS A 391 4.07 -7.24 -10.39
CA HIS A 391 5.48 -6.99 -10.12
C HIS A 391 5.90 -7.14 -8.65
N VAL A 392 4.98 -7.53 -7.76
CA VAL A 392 5.34 -7.95 -6.39
C VAL A 392 5.28 -9.47 -6.27
N ASP A 393 5.98 -10.02 -5.29
CA ASP A 393 5.98 -11.45 -4.99
C ASP A 393 5.04 -11.77 -3.81
N PRO A 394 3.83 -12.32 -4.06
CA PRO A 394 2.87 -12.64 -3.00
C PRO A 394 3.39 -13.63 -1.97
N ALA A 395 4.38 -14.49 -2.31
CA ALA A 395 4.96 -15.44 -1.36
C ALA A 395 5.74 -14.75 -0.22
N THR A 396 6.07 -13.47 -0.39
CA THR A 396 6.78 -12.66 0.60
C THR A 396 5.86 -11.82 1.48
N PHE A 397 4.54 -11.96 1.29
CA PHE A 397 3.54 -11.23 2.05
C PHE A 397 3.65 -11.51 3.55
N LYS A 398 3.60 -10.44 4.35
CA LYS A 398 3.58 -10.51 5.81
C LYS A 398 2.75 -9.38 6.41
N VAL A 399 1.81 -9.70 7.29
CA VAL A 399 1.14 -8.69 8.11
C VAL A 399 2.12 -8.16 9.16
N ILE A 400 2.20 -6.84 9.29
CA ILE A 400 3.07 -6.18 10.26
C ILE A 400 2.27 -5.71 11.47
N SER A 401 1.15 -5.03 11.25
CA SER A 401 0.29 -4.54 12.32
C SER A 401 -1.10 -4.15 11.81
N SER A 402 -2.05 -4.02 12.73
CA SER A 402 -3.38 -3.48 12.49
C SER A 402 -3.92 -2.80 13.75
N SER A 403 -4.96 -1.97 13.56
CA SER A 403 -5.71 -1.38 14.68
C SER A 403 -6.64 -2.38 15.36
N HIS A 404 -7.15 -3.36 14.62
CA HIS A 404 -8.13 -4.35 15.08
C HIS A 404 -7.67 -5.77 14.71
N PRO A 405 -8.16 -6.81 15.41
CA PRO A 405 -7.93 -8.20 15.02
C PRO A 405 -8.32 -8.41 13.56
N LEU A 406 -7.44 -9.04 12.80
CA LEU A 406 -7.63 -9.22 11.37
C LEU A 406 -7.25 -10.62 10.95
N SER A 407 -7.84 -11.04 9.84
CA SER A 407 -7.39 -12.20 9.07
C SER A 407 -7.18 -11.88 7.62
N THR A 408 -6.43 -12.76 6.95
CA THR A 408 -5.99 -12.52 5.58
C THR A 408 -6.24 -13.70 4.67
N GLN A 409 -6.52 -13.39 3.41
CA GLN A 409 -6.63 -14.39 2.35
C GLN A 409 -5.93 -13.92 1.09
N LEU A 410 -5.11 -14.79 0.50
CA LEU A 410 -4.58 -14.59 -0.84
C LEU A 410 -5.52 -15.29 -1.83
N ILE A 411 -6.20 -14.50 -2.65
CA ILE A 411 -7.14 -14.98 -3.66
C ILE A 411 -6.42 -14.98 -5.00
N HIS A 412 -6.38 -16.15 -5.64
CA HIS A 412 -5.81 -16.33 -6.98
C HIS A 412 -6.90 -16.30 -8.03
N ASN A 413 -6.78 -15.41 -9.01
CA ASN A 413 -7.65 -15.37 -10.18
C ASN A 413 -6.80 -15.30 -11.46
N GLY A 414 -6.44 -16.48 -11.98
CA GLY A 414 -5.47 -16.58 -13.07
C GLY A 414 -4.11 -16.01 -12.66
N ALA A 415 -3.62 -15.01 -13.38
CA ALA A 415 -2.37 -14.31 -13.06
C ALA A 415 -2.53 -13.17 -12.04
N ILE A 416 -3.77 -12.84 -11.64
CA ILE A 416 -4.08 -11.77 -10.71
C ILE A 416 -4.10 -12.34 -9.30
N ASN A 417 -3.39 -11.67 -8.39
CA ASN A 417 -3.38 -12.00 -6.98
C ASN A 417 -4.05 -10.87 -6.21
N THR A 418 -5.04 -11.18 -5.39
CA THR A 418 -5.72 -10.20 -4.53
C THR A 418 -5.52 -10.60 -3.07
N LEU A 419 -4.93 -9.73 -2.27
CA LEU A 419 -4.96 -9.87 -0.83
C LEU A 419 -6.31 -9.38 -0.32
N ARG A 420 -6.90 -10.15 0.56
CA ARG A 420 -8.10 -9.81 1.29
C ARG A 420 -7.75 -9.68 2.76
N PHE A 421 -8.21 -8.60 3.39
CA PHE A 421 -8.13 -8.40 4.84
C PHE A 421 -9.54 -8.34 5.40
N ASP A 422 -9.82 -9.16 6.41
CA ASP A 422 -11.13 -9.27 7.04
C ASP A 422 -11.05 -8.82 8.51
N PHE A 423 -11.92 -7.88 8.87
CA PHE A 423 -12.15 -7.40 10.23
C PHE A 423 -13.58 -7.77 10.63
N ALA A 424 -13.74 -8.99 11.15
CA ALA A 424 -15.04 -9.52 11.53
C ALA A 424 -15.47 -8.98 12.91
N ASN A 425 -16.75 -8.61 13.03
CA ASN A 425 -17.34 -8.08 14.26
C ASN A 425 -16.48 -6.97 14.91
N ILE A 426 -15.98 -6.05 14.08
CA ILE A 426 -15.10 -4.96 14.49
C ILE A 426 -15.84 -3.91 15.32
N LEU A 427 -17.17 -3.78 15.13
CA LEU A 427 -18.02 -2.79 15.80
C LEU A 427 -17.45 -1.36 15.67
N LEU A 428 -17.03 -1.00 14.45
CA LEU A 428 -16.39 0.28 14.18
C LEU A 428 -17.44 1.39 14.23
N ALA A 429 -17.26 2.37 15.12
CA ALA A 429 -18.24 3.40 15.39
C ALA A 429 -18.56 4.26 14.15
N ASP A 430 -19.68 4.99 14.20
CA ASP A 430 -20.10 5.91 13.15
C ASP A 430 -19.34 7.25 13.18
N ALA A 431 -19.61 8.11 12.19
CA ALA A 431 -18.92 9.40 12.03
C ALA A 431 -19.07 10.38 13.22
N SER A 432 -20.03 10.17 14.13
CA SER A 432 -20.21 10.99 15.34
C SER A 432 -19.16 10.71 16.41
N ALA A 433 -18.43 9.59 16.31
CA ALA A 433 -17.34 9.19 17.18
C ALA A 433 -16.00 9.19 16.41
N PRO A 434 -15.44 10.36 16.04
CA PRO A 434 -14.29 10.48 15.13
C PRO A 434 -12.96 9.90 15.64
N ASN A 435 -12.91 9.47 16.90
CA ASN A 435 -11.77 8.78 17.50
C ASN A 435 -11.91 7.24 17.48
N GLU A 436 -13.11 6.73 17.20
CA GLU A 436 -13.46 5.31 17.27
C GLU A 436 -13.94 4.76 15.91
N ASN A 437 -14.12 5.63 14.91
CA ASN A 437 -14.60 5.28 13.57
C ASN A 437 -13.48 4.97 12.56
N LYS A 438 -12.23 4.81 13.03
CA LYS A 438 -11.04 4.66 12.18
C LYS A 438 -10.31 3.34 12.42
N GLY A 439 -9.65 2.85 11.38
CA GLY A 439 -8.73 1.73 11.52
C GLY A 439 -7.69 1.67 10.41
N PHE A 440 -6.78 0.70 10.53
CA PHE A 440 -5.75 0.47 9.55
C PHE A 440 -5.25 -0.98 9.51
N VAL A 441 -4.61 -1.35 8.40
CA VAL A 441 -3.74 -2.52 8.28
C VAL A 441 -2.42 -2.13 7.62
N THR A 442 -1.30 -2.61 8.17
CA THR A 442 0.04 -2.48 7.59
C THR A 442 0.59 -3.86 7.26
N TYR A 443 1.08 -4.04 6.03
CA TYR A 443 1.70 -5.27 5.57
C TYR A 443 2.96 -4.99 4.75
N GLN A 444 3.80 -6.01 4.64
CA GLN A 444 5.01 -6.01 3.84
C GLN A 444 4.92 -7.01 2.69
N ILE A 445 5.52 -6.65 1.56
CA ILE A 445 5.68 -7.50 0.38
C ILE A 445 6.91 -7.05 -0.42
N LYS A 446 7.65 -7.96 -1.05
CA LYS A 446 8.80 -7.61 -1.88
C LYS A 446 8.40 -7.35 -3.32
N ALA A 447 9.02 -6.34 -3.94
CA ALA A 447 9.06 -6.23 -5.38
C ALA A 447 9.82 -7.43 -5.98
N LYS A 448 9.42 -7.91 -7.15
CA LYS A 448 10.15 -8.97 -7.85
C LYS A 448 11.55 -8.51 -8.26
N THR A 449 12.48 -9.45 -8.36
CA THR A 449 13.79 -9.22 -8.98
C THR A 449 13.67 -9.29 -10.52
N GLY A 450 14.62 -8.70 -11.25
CA GLY A 450 14.64 -8.74 -12.71
C GLY A 450 13.64 -7.82 -13.41
N LEU A 451 12.99 -6.92 -12.68
CA LEU A 451 12.08 -5.92 -13.25
C LEU A 451 12.84 -4.91 -14.12
N ALA A 452 12.28 -4.59 -15.29
CA ALA A 452 12.88 -3.65 -16.23
C ALA A 452 12.93 -2.22 -15.66
N ALA A 453 13.89 -1.43 -16.14
CA ALA A 453 14.02 -0.02 -15.77
C ALA A 453 12.76 0.76 -16.18
N GLY A 454 12.19 1.53 -15.25
CA GLY A 454 10.93 2.26 -15.45
C GLY A 454 9.66 1.45 -15.25
N THR A 455 9.74 0.17 -14.89
CA THR A 455 8.56 -0.63 -14.52
C THR A 455 7.84 -0.01 -13.32
N GLU A 456 6.53 0.20 -13.44
CA GLU A 456 5.69 0.69 -12.35
C GLU A 456 5.21 -0.46 -11.44
N VAL A 457 5.21 -0.21 -10.15
CA VAL A 457 4.66 -1.09 -9.10
C VAL A 457 3.54 -0.30 -8.43
N ASN A 458 2.36 -0.38 -9.02
CA ASN A 458 1.16 0.34 -8.57
C ASN A 458 0.26 -0.59 -7.76
N ASN A 459 -0.40 -0.04 -6.73
CA ASN A 459 -1.22 -0.85 -5.83
C ASN A 459 -2.41 -0.03 -5.29
N THR A 460 -3.63 -0.57 -5.42
CA THR A 460 -4.90 0.10 -5.01
C THR A 460 -5.75 -0.87 -4.22
N ALA A 461 -6.39 -0.41 -3.13
CA ALA A 461 -7.29 -1.23 -2.33
C ALA A 461 -8.75 -0.74 -2.44
N HIS A 462 -9.68 -1.66 -2.17
CA HIS A 462 -11.12 -1.43 -2.13
C HIS A 462 -11.62 -1.85 -0.76
N ILE A 463 -12.22 -0.92 -0.02
CA ILE A 463 -12.68 -1.13 1.36
C ILE A 463 -14.20 -1.24 1.35
N TYR A 464 -14.72 -2.32 1.91
CA TYR A 464 -16.15 -2.61 2.02
C TYR A 464 -16.53 -2.54 3.51
N PHE A 465 -17.55 -1.76 3.81
CA PHE A 465 -18.17 -1.68 5.14
C PHE A 465 -19.48 -2.46 5.08
N ASP A 466 -19.55 -3.59 5.79
CA ASP A 466 -20.65 -4.55 5.72
C ASP A 466 -21.02 -4.90 4.27
N ILE A 467 -22.25 -4.58 3.86
CA ILE A 467 -22.79 -4.85 2.52
C ILE A 467 -22.71 -3.63 1.59
N ASN A 468 -22.02 -2.56 1.99
CA ASN A 468 -21.95 -1.33 1.22
C ASN A 468 -21.02 -1.46 0.00
N PRO A 469 -21.22 -0.65 -1.06
CA PRO A 469 -20.26 -0.54 -2.15
C PRO A 469 -18.85 -0.16 -1.67
N ALA A 470 -17.84 -0.58 -2.42
CA ALA A 470 -16.45 -0.29 -2.07
C ALA A 470 -16.12 1.19 -2.09
N VAL A 471 -15.43 1.65 -1.04
CA VAL A 471 -14.63 2.87 -1.07
C VAL A 471 -13.26 2.53 -1.65
N VAL A 472 -12.90 3.18 -2.75
CA VAL A 472 -11.65 2.91 -3.48
C VAL A 472 -10.55 3.85 -2.99
N THR A 473 -9.42 3.30 -2.56
CA THR A 473 -8.29 4.12 -2.11
C THR A 473 -7.61 4.84 -3.28
N ASN A 474 -6.71 5.78 -2.97
CA ASN A 474 -5.70 6.18 -3.94
C ASN A 474 -4.83 4.98 -4.38
N THR A 475 -4.15 5.14 -5.51
CA THR A 475 -3.10 4.22 -5.95
C THR A 475 -1.77 4.61 -5.32
N ALA A 476 -1.19 3.71 -4.52
CA ALA A 476 0.21 3.81 -4.11
C ALA A 476 1.10 3.48 -5.31
N LYS A 477 2.09 4.34 -5.61
CA LYS A 477 2.91 4.26 -6.82
C LYS A 477 4.39 4.17 -6.49
N ASN A 478 5.03 3.12 -6.98
CA ASN A 478 6.47 3.00 -7.05
C ASN A 478 6.92 2.71 -8.49
N ARG A 479 8.22 2.88 -8.75
CA ARG A 479 8.82 2.46 -10.02
C ARG A 479 10.25 1.99 -9.85
N ILE A 480 10.71 1.11 -10.73
CA ILE A 480 12.14 0.84 -10.89
C ILE A 480 12.80 2.06 -11.53
N PRO A 481 13.90 2.60 -10.98
CA PRO A 481 14.61 3.71 -11.58
C PRO A 481 14.88 3.46 -13.07
N LYS A 482 14.54 4.44 -13.91
CA LYS A 482 15.14 4.49 -15.24
C LYS A 482 16.57 4.93 -15.00
N ASN A 483 17.56 4.13 -15.41
CA ASN A 483 18.94 4.60 -15.44
C ASN A 483 18.92 5.93 -16.21
N VAL A 484 19.10 7.05 -15.51
CA VAL A 484 19.47 8.28 -16.19
C VAL A 484 20.88 7.96 -16.65
N SER A 485 21.04 7.66 -17.93
CA SER A 485 22.38 7.63 -18.49
C SER A 485 23.03 8.92 -18.05
N ILE A 486 24.07 8.82 -17.23
CA ILE A 486 25.11 9.85 -17.22
C ILE A 486 25.42 9.99 -18.70
N ARG A 487 25.14 11.16 -19.30
CA ARG A 487 25.71 11.44 -20.61
C ARG A 487 27.20 11.23 -20.38
N LYS A 488 27.73 10.10 -20.83
CA LYS A 488 29.14 9.93 -21.05
C LYS A 488 29.45 11.09 -21.98
N THR A 489 30.10 12.12 -21.46
CA THR A 489 30.62 13.20 -22.30
C THR A 489 31.52 12.51 -23.29
N GLU A 490 31.02 12.30 -24.50
CA GLU A 490 31.85 11.84 -25.61
C GLU A 490 32.94 12.88 -25.80
N GLY A 491 34.18 12.47 -25.52
CA GLY A 491 35.39 13.23 -25.76
C GLY A 491 35.68 14.33 -24.75
N ASN A 492 36.81 14.22 -24.05
CA ASN A 492 37.58 15.40 -23.66
C ASN A 492 37.87 16.19 -24.94
N LYS A 493 37.06 17.20 -25.24
CA LYS A 493 37.46 18.24 -26.17
C LYS A 493 38.50 19.09 -25.42
N SER A 494 39.77 18.89 -25.75
CA SER A 494 40.89 19.60 -25.12
C SER A 494 41.19 20.89 -25.87
N ILE A 495 41.44 21.96 -25.12
CA ILE A 495 42.10 23.17 -25.62
C ILE A 495 43.54 23.13 -25.15
N ASN A 496 44.46 23.62 -25.98
CA ASN A 496 45.85 23.76 -25.57
C ASN A 496 46.05 25.14 -24.97
N VAL A 497 46.82 25.22 -23.88
CA VAL A 497 47.22 26.49 -23.29
C VAL A 497 48.73 26.57 -23.19
N TYR A 498 49.29 27.71 -23.59
CA TYR A 498 50.74 27.94 -23.56
C TYR A 498 51.07 29.42 -23.34
N PRO A 499 52.28 29.76 -22.86
CA PRO A 499 53.23 28.84 -22.25
C PRO A 499 52.64 28.22 -20.96
N ASN A 500 53.08 27.02 -20.61
CA ASN A 500 52.73 26.38 -19.34
C ASN A 500 53.99 25.68 -18.81
N PRO A 501 54.69 26.23 -17.81
CA PRO A 501 54.26 27.34 -16.94
C PRO A 501 54.17 28.73 -17.62
N ALA A 502 53.31 29.60 -17.10
CA ALA A 502 53.02 30.94 -17.61
C ALA A 502 53.38 32.04 -16.60
N ASN A 503 53.84 33.20 -17.09
CA ASN A 503 54.04 34.40 -16.27
C ASN A 503 52.82 35.31 -16.35
N ASP A 504 52.74 36.22 -17.32
CA ASP A 504 51.69 37.26 -17.31
C ASP A 504 50.58 37.03 -18.34
N GLN A 505 50.84 36.13 -19.30
CA GLN A 505 49.99 35.90 -20.45
C GLN A 505 49.80 34.40 -20.71
N LEU A 506 48.58 34.02 -21.07
CA LEU A 506 48.20 32.66 -21.46
C LEU A 506 47.51 32.68 -22.83
N TYR A 507 48.07 31.95 -23.78
CA TYR A 507 47.50 31.72 -25.11
C TYR A 507 46.65 30.46 -25.07
N VAL A 508 45.52 30.46 -25.79
CA VAL A 508 44.59 29.34 -25.84
C VAL A 508 44.37 28.95 -27.30
N GLU A 509 44.72 27.73 -27.66
CA GLU A 509 44.58 27.18 -29.01
C GLU A 509 43.49 26.09 -29.03
N GLY A 510 42.72 26.06 -30.12
CA GLY A 510 41.58 25.14 -30.29
C GLY A 510 40.20 25.79 -30.10
N LEU A 511 40.11 27.12 -29.95
CA LEU A 511 38.85 27.87 -29.89
C LEU A 511 38.88 29.07 -30.86
N SER A 512 37.92 29.13 -31.78
CA SER A 512 37.77 30.25 -32.73
C SER A 512 37.05 31.47 -32.13
N GLU A 513 36.25 31.28 -31.09
CA GLU A 513 35.59 32.33 -30.32
C GLU A 513 35.49 31.96 -28.84
N PHE A 514 35.71 32.94 -27.96
CA PHE A 514 35.60 32.76 -26.50
C PHE A 514 34.24 33.25 -25.99
N LYS A 515 33.49 32.40 -25.28
CA LYS A 515 32.39 32.84 -24.40
C LYS A 515 32.64 32.35 -22.98
N ASN A 516 32.43 33.22 -22.00
CA ASN A 516 32.52 32.94 -20.57
C ASN A 516 33.80 32.19 -20.17
N VAL A 517 34.93 32.89 -20.29
CA VAL A 517 36.23 32.38 -19.82
C VAL A 517 36.38 32.72 -18.34
N ILE A 518 36.55 31.70 -17.52
CA ILE A 518 36.82 31.83 -16.09
C ILE A 518 38.08 31.05 -15.72
N ILE A 519 38.81 31.53 -14.73
CA ILE A 519 39.94 30.82 -14.13
C ILE A 519 39.53 30.42 -12.72
N VAL A 520 39.74 29.15 -12.38
CA VAL A 520 39.51 28.63 -11.03
C VAL A 520 40.80 28.11 -10.41
N ASN A 521 40.92 28.22 -9.09
CA ASN A 521 42.01 27.62 -8.34
C ASN A 521 41.79 26.11 -8.11
N SER A 522 42.72 25.45 -7.44
CA SER A 522 42.64 24.02 -7.11
C SER A 522 41.49 23.64 -6.18
N LEU A 523 40.90 24.60 -5.47
CA LEU A 523 39.69 24.41 -4.64
C LEU A 523 38.39 24.61 -5.43
N GLY A 524 38.48 24.90 -6.74
CA GLY A 524 37.33 25.13 -7.60
C GLY A 524 36.71 26.51 -7.47
N GLN A 525 37.33 27.42 -6.71
CA GLN A 525 36.87 28.81 -6.56
C GLN A 525 37.26 29.61 -7.80
N GLU A 526 36.33 30.43 -8.29
CA GLU A 526 36.60 31.39 -9.36
C GLU A 526 37.51 32.50 -8.85
N VAL A 527 38.65 32.69 -9.53
CA VAL A 527 39.67 33.68 -9.14
C VAL A 527 39.84 34.77 -10.19
N ALA A 528 39.38 34.56 -11.42
CA ALA A 528 39.42 35.57 -12.47
C ALA A 528 38.41 35.33 -13.58
N GLN A 529 37.94 36.43 -14.19
CA GLN A 529 37.23 36.45 -15.47
C GLN A 529 38.00 37.36 -16.44
N PRO A 530 39.03 36.84 -17.12
CA PRO A 530 39.85 37.66 -18.00
C PRO A 530 39.03 38.21 -19.17
N LYS A 531 39.14 39.53 -19.40
CA LYS A 531 38.60 40.15 -20.62
C LYS A 531 39.38 39.63 -21.82
N THR A 532 38.70 38.99 -22.76
CA THR A 532 39.32 38.38 -23.94
C THR A 532 39.73 39.44 -24.95
N THR A 533 41.03 39.59 -25.16
CA THR A 533 41.56 40.16 -26.40
C THR A 533 41.80 39.00 -27.38
N LYS A 534 41.74 39.24 -28.70
CA LYS A 534 41.75 38.19 -29.74
C LYS A 534 43.02 37.30 -29.78
N SER A 535 44.00 37.49 -28.89
CA SER A 535 45.30 36.82 -28.99
C SER A 535 45.83 36.23 -27.68
N PHE A 536 45.44 36.70 -26.49
CA PHE A 536 45.86 36.11 -25.21
C PHE A 536 44.96 36.52 -24.03
N LEU A 537 45.04 35.77 -22.93
CA LEU A 537 44.45 36.08 -21.62
C LEU A 537 45.52 36.65 -20.69
N SER A 538 45.25 37.79 -20.06
CA SER A 538 46.12 38.33 -19.01
C SER A 538 45.88 37.59 -17.69
N ILE A 539 46.96 37.10 -17.08
CA ILE A 539 46.98 36.35 -15.82
C ILE A 539 47.96 36.96 -14.79
N GLU A 540 48.45 38.18 -15.05
CA GLU A 540 49.42 38.90 -14.22
C GLU A 540 48.96 39.05 -12.75
N HIS A 541 47.65 39.20 -12.55
CA HIS A 541 47.03 39.37 -11.23
C HIS A 541 46.91 38.07 -10.42
N LEU A 542 47.25 36.91 -11.00
CA LEU A 542 47.21 35.63 -10.29
C LEU A 542 48.52 35.41 -9.52
N ALA A 543 48.41 34.94 -8.28
CA ALA A 543 49.57 34.47 -7.52
C ALA A 543 50.19 33.20 -8.16
N PRO A 544 51.46 32.87 -7.90
CA PRO A 544 52.06 31.62 -8.36
C PRO A 544 51.28 30.40 -7.85
N GLY A 545 50.95 29.46 -8.74
CA GLY A 545 50.09 28.33 -8.38
C GLY A 545 49.53 27.53 -9.55
N VAL A 546 48.74 26.50 -9.22
CA VAL A 546 48.05 25.66 -10.20
C VAL A 546 46.63 26.17 -10.40
N TYR A 547 46.27 26.41 -11.66
CA TYR A 547 44.97 26.94 -12.05
C TYR A 547 44.34 26.11 -13.16
N PHE A 548 43.02 26.22 -13.27
CA PHE A 548 42.24 25.62 -14.34
C PHE A 548 41.51 26.71 -15.11
N LEU A 549 41.78 26.81 -16.40
CA LEU A 549 41.00 27.61 -17.34
C LEU A 549 39.74 26.84 -17.70
N LYS A 550 38.57 27.46 -17.54
CA LYS A 550 37.28 26.94 -18.04
C LYS A 550 36.73 27.92 -19.06
N ALA A 551 36.33 27.41 -20.23
CA ALA A 551 35.77 28.22 -21.31
C ALA A 551 34.58 27.53 -21.94
N THR A 552 33.60 28.31 -22.42
CA THR A 552 32.46 27.79 -23.18
C THR A 552 32.66 28.12 -24.66
N GLY A 553 32.85 27.09 -25.48
CA GLY A 553 32.90 27.23 -26.93
C GLY A 553 31.56 26.85 -27.57
N LYS A 554 31.49 26.91 -28.91
CA LYS A 554 30.29 26.50 -29.67
C LYS A 554 29.91 25.04 -29.43
N ASP A 555 30.90 24.19 -29.17
CA ASP A 555 30.73 22.73 -29.12
C ASP A 555 30.77 22.15 -27.69
N GLY A 556 30.77 22.98 -26.65
CA GLY A 556 30.69 22.56 -25.25
C GLY A 556 31.57 23.34 -24.27
N LEU A 557 31.71 22.78 -23.07
CA LEU A 557 32.59 23.28 -22.00
C LEU A 557 33.99 22.69 -22.16
N TYR A 558 35.01 23.53 -22.09
CA TYR A 558 36.43 23.17 -22.15
C TYR A 558 37.08 23.45 -20.80
N THR A 559 37.98 22.57 -20.35
CA THR A 559 38.77 22.76 -19.13
C THR A 559 40.22 22.39 -19.38
N GLN A 560 41.15 23.28 -19.02
CA GLN A 560 42.58 23.03 -19.18
C GLN A 560 43.39 23.54 -17.98
N LYS A 561 44.30 22.71 -17.48
CA LYS A 561 45.22 23.04 -16.39
C LYS A 561 46.41 23.86 -16.90
N PHE A 562 46.80 24.91 -16.17
CA PHE A 562 48.08 25.62 -16.34
C PHE A 562 48.72 25.98 -14.99
N ILE A 563 50.01 26.31 -15.02
CA ILE A 563 50.82 26.69 -13.85
C ILE A 563 51.23 28.15 -14.01
N LYS A 564 50.91 29.01 -13.05
CA LYS A 564 51.41 30.40 -12.94
C LYS A 564 52.70 30.42 -12.13
N GLN A 565 53.73 31.08 -12.64
CA GLN A 565 55.01 31.31 -11.95
C GLN A 565 55.08 32.69 -11.30
#